data_AF-A0A958M4U1-F1
#
_entry.id   AF-A0A958M4U1-F1
#
_cell.length_a   1.000
_cell.length_b   1.000
_cell.length_c   1.000
_cell.angle_alpha   90.00
_cell.angle_beta   90.00
_cell.angle_gamma   90.00
#
_symmetry.space_group_name_H-M   'P 1'
#
loop_
_entity.id
_entity.type
_entity.pdbx_description
1 polymer ?
#
loop_
_entity_poly.entity_id
_entity_poly.type
_entity_poly.pdbx_seq_one_letter_code
_entity_poly.pdbx_strand_id
1 'polypeptide(L)'
;FPLESLDGLASQMVFLKKKYRSYKSFAGQTMEEIFDKKILDEAEVREVNTLESGYLRNDNGKFVFVPFKNQLQVAPILAFLVDDFDGDGKKEVLMGGNYFGIKPYHGRLDSFPGALLKNEETIVLGNELGLDFTKKSLRHLTTIKMDGQKYVLAVFNNDKAQVYKIN
;
A
#
# COMPACT_ATOMS: atom_id res chain seq x y z
N PHE A 1 17.01 8.17 -16.82
CA PHE A 1 17.72 6.96 -16.34
C PHE A 1 16.71 5.99 -15.76
N PRO A 2 16.91 4.68 -15.85
CA PRO A 2 16.02 3.69 -15.24
C PRO A 2 16.12 3.73 -13.70
N LEU A 3 15.00 3.48 -13.02
CA LEU A 3 14.97 3.23 -11.57
C LEU A 3 15.44 1.80 -11.23
N GLU A 4 15.28 0.88 -12.17
CA GLU A 4 15.63 -0.54 -12.02
C GLU A 4 17.12 -0.78 -12.24
N SER A 5 17.68 -1.79 -11.56
CA SER A 5 19.08 -2.18 -11.73
C SER A 5 19.31 -2.94 -13.03
N LEU A 6 20.58 -3.04 -13.46
CA LEU A 6 20.94 -3.89 -14.60
C LEU A 6 20.47 -5.34 -14.41
N ASP A 7 20.64 -5.89 -13.21
CA ASP A 7 20.23 -7.27 -12.92
C ASP A 7 18.71 -7.44 -12.98
N GLY A 8 17.96 -6.47 -12.45
CA GLY A 8 16.50 -6.44 -12.50
C GLY A 8 16.00 -6.42 -13.94
N LEU A 9 16.46 -5.46 -14.75
CA LEU A 9 16.09 -5.35 -16.16
C LEU A 9 16.53 -6.58 -16.97
N ALA A 10 17.76 -7.04 -16.77
CA ALA A 10 18.32 -8.16 -17.52
C ALA A 10 17.73 -9.53 -17.13
N SER A 11 17.03 -9.62 -15.98
CA SER A 11 16.24 -10.80 -15.61
C SER A 11 15.01 -10.97 -16.49
N GLN A 12 14.40 -9.87 -16.93
CA GLN A 12 13.23 -9.87 -17.82
C GLN A 12 13.65 -9.75 -19.29
N MET A 13 14.75 -9.05 -19.58
CA MET A 13 15.24 -8.73 -20.91
C MET A 13 16.69 -9.19 -21.10
N VAL A 14 16.85 -10.46 -21.47
CA VAL A 14 18.16 -11.14 -21.51
C VAL A 14 19.17 -10.48 -22.45
N PHE A 15 18.72 -9.78 -23.50
CA PHE A 15 19.62 -9.08 -24.44
C PHE A 15 20.48 -8.01 -23.74
N LEU A 16 20.00 -7.44 -22.62
CA LEU A 16 20.75 -6.45 -21.85
C LEU A 16 22.03 -7.03 -21.24
N LYS A 17 22.09 -8.34 -20.94
CA LYS A 17 23.34 -9.01 -20.50
C LYS A 17 24.42 -9.05 -21.57
N LYS A 18 24.02 -9.00 -22.85
CA LYS A 18 24.94 -8.96 -23.99
C LYS A 18 25.39 -7.53 -24.26
N LYS A 19 24.47 -6.56 -24.17
CA LYS A 19 24.72 -5.12 -24.37
C LYS A 19 25.62 -4.53 -23.29
N TYR A 20 25.36 -4.85 -22.02
CA TYR A 20 26.12 -4.35 -20.87
C TYR A 20 26.89 -5.49 -20.19
N ARG A 21 28.21 -5.47 -20.33
CA ARG A 21 29.13 -6.47 -19.72
C ARG A 21 29.62 -6.09 -18.32
N SER A 22 29.35 -4.86 -17.88
CA SER A 22 29.69 -4.38 -16.55
C SER A 22 28.66 -3.37 -16.04
N TYR A 23 28.49 -3.26 -14.72
CA TYR A 23 27.64 -2.22 -14.13
C TYR A 23 28.11 -0.81 -14.48
N LYS A 24 29.43 -0.60 -14.62
CA LYS A 24 30.00 0.68 -15.05
C LYS A 24 29.53 1.09 -16.45
N SER A 25 29.38 0.14 -17.38
CA SER A 25 28.88 0.43 -18.73
C SER A 25 27.38 0.76 -18.78
N PHE A 26 26.62 0.35 -17.75
CA PHE A 26 25.19 0.63 -17.64
C PHE A 26 24.89 1.91 -16.84
N ALA A 27 25.74 2.22 -15.86
CA ALA A 27 25.55 3.36 -14.97
C ALA A 27 25.46 4.68 -15.75
N GLY A 28 24.40 5.45 -15.48
CA GLY A 28 24.19 6.74 -16.14
C GLY A 28 23.72 6.63 -17.59
N GLN A 29 23.12 5.50 -18.01
CA GLN A 29 22.49 5.38 -19.33
C GLN A 29 21.01 5.80 -19.32
N THR A 30 20.59 6.61 -20.29
CA THR A 30 19.19 7.01 -20.44
C THR A 30 18.31 5.85 -20.94
N MET A 31 16.99 6.02 -20.93
CA MET A 31 16.09 4.98 -21.43
C MET A 31 16.33 4.73 -22.93
N GLU A 32 16.58 5.79 -23.68
CA GLU A 32 16.89 5.77 -25.11
C GLU A 32 18.21 5.06 -25.40
N GLU A 33 19.24 5.27 -24.58
CA GLU A 33 20.53 4.59 -24.73
C GLU A 33 20.43 3.09 -24.41
N ILE A 34 19.54 2.70 -23.49
CA ILE A 34 19.35 1.29 -23.09
C ILE A 34 18.54 0.52 -24.13
N PHE A 35 17.41 1.08 -24.58
CA PHE A 35 16.45 0.36 -25.42
C PHE A 35 16.55 0.71 -26.90
N ASP A 36 17.29 1.75 -27.27
CA ASP A 36 17.29 2.35 -28.61
C ASP A 36 15.91 2.93 -28.98
N LYS A 37 15.89 4.01 -29.75
CA LYS A 37 14.66 4.75 -30.05
C LYS A 37 13.56 3.89 -30.67
N LYS A 38 13.93 2.96 -31.56
CA LYS A 38 12.96 2.09 -32.25
C LYS A 38 12.14 1.23 -31.29
N ILE A 39 12.77 0.67 -30.25
CA ILE A 39 12.05 -0.15 -29.26
C ILE A 39 11.12 0.73 -28.43
N LEU A 40 11.56 1.94 -28.08
CA LEU A 40 10.72 2.88 -27.33
C LEU A 40 9.52 3.39 -28.14
N ASP A 41 9.70 3.63 -29.43
CA ASP A 41 8.61 4.06 -30.34
C ASP A 41 7.55 2.95 -30.50
N GLU A 42 7.93 1.68 -30.36
CA GLU A 42 7.03 0.51 -30.39
C GLU A 42 6.47 0.14 -29.00
N ALA A 43 6.97 0.77 -27.92
CA ALA A 43 6.61 0.42 -26.55
C ALA A 43 5.29 1.09 -26.10
N GLU A 44 4.51 0.37 -25.29
CA GLU A 44 3.38 0.95 -24.58
C GLU A 44 3.88 1.68 -23.31
N VAL A 45 3.78 3.00 -23.30
CA VAL A 45 4.10 3.82 -22.13
C VAL A 45 2.87 3.91 -21.23
N ARG A 46 3.02 3.50 -19.97
CA ARG A 46 1.99 3.64 -18.93
C ARG A 46 2.44 4.64 -17.88
N GLU A 47 1.58 5.62 -17.61
CA GLU A 47 1.82 6.66 -16.61
C GLU A 47 0.93 6.44 -15.39
N VAL A 48 1.48 6.69 -14.20
CA VAL A 48 0.75 6.68 -12.94
C VAL A 48 0.52 8.12 -12.52
N ASN A 49 -0.75 8.52 -12.46
CA ASN A 49 -1.15 9.91 -12.17
C ASN A 49 -1.47 10.15 -10.69
N THR A 50 -1.67 9.10 -9.90
CA THR A 50 -2.09 9.21 -8.50
C THR A 50 -1.43 8.11 -7.68
N LEU A 51 -0.78 8.52 -6.59
CA LEU A 51 -0.17 7.63 -5.59
C LEU A 51 -0.83 7.78 -4.21
N GLU A 52 -1.78 8.69 -4.08
CA GLU A 52 -2.50 8.95 -2.84
C GLU A 52 -3.47 7.81 -2.53
N SER A 53 -3.56 7.45 -1.27
CA SER A 53 -4.66 6.63 -0.76
C SER A 53 -5.93 7.47 -0.68
N GLY A 54 -7.07 6.88 -1.01
CA GLY A 54 -8.34 7.58 -1.01
C GLY A 54 -9.50 6.65 -1.29
N TYR A 55 -10.65 7.24 -1.59
CA TYR A 55 -11.85 6.50 -1.98
C TYR A 55 -12.50 7.15 -3.20
N LEU A 56 -13.29 6.36 -3.91
CA LEU A 56 -14.13 6.86 -5.00
C LEU A 56 -15.51 7.17 -4.45
N ARG A 57 -15.88 8.45 -4.41
CA ARG A 57 -17.23 8.88 -4.05
C ARG A 57 -18.15 8.76 -5.25
N ASN A 58 -19.32 8.15 -5.06
CA ASN A 58 -20.34 8.05 -6.11
C ASN A 58 -21.28 9.26 -6.05
N ASP A 59 -21.06 10.21 -6.97
CA ASP A 59 -21.88 11.40 -7.16
C ASP A 59 -22.89 11.13 -8.29
N ASN A 60 -23.99 10.44 -7.97
CA ASN A 60 -25.09 10.11 -8.89
C ASN A 60 -24.64 9.35 -10.17
N GLY A 61 -23.83 8.30 -9.99
CA GLY A 61 -23.31 7.47 -11.07
C GLY A 61 -21.98 7.95 -11.65
N LYS A 62 -21.45 9.08 -11.16
CA LYS A 62 -20.10 9.57 -11.48
C LYS A 62 -19.18 9.34 -10.30
N PHE A 63 -18.05 8.68 -10.53
CA PHE A 63 -17.06 8.48 -9.48
C PHE A 63 -16.05 9.62 -9.45
N VAL A 64 -15.87 10.20 -8.27
CA VAL A 64 -14.87 11.23 -7.99
C VAL A 64 -13.88 10.68 -6.99
N PHE A 65 -12.58 10.74 -7.31
CA PHE A 65 -11.54 10.37 -6.36
C PHE A 65 -11.40 11.43 -5.28
N VAL A 66 -11.49 11.01 -4.02
CA VAL A 66 -11.28 11.86 -2.85
C VAL A 66 -10.08 11.32 -2.09
N PRO A 67 -8.95 12.05 -2.05
CA PRO A 67 -7.78 11.61 -1.31
C PRO A 67 -8.06 11.66 0.20
N PHE A 68 -7.51 10.70 0.93
CA PHE A 68 -7.53 10.76 2.38
C PHE A 68 -6.60 11.86 2.92
N LYS A 69 -6.88 12.32 4.15
CA LYS A 69 -6.00 13.26 4.87
C LYS A 69 -4.59 12.70 5.04
N ASN A 70 -3.61 13.59 5.19
CA ASN A 70 -2.17 13.26 5.30
C ASN A 70 -1.83 12.13 6.29
N GLN A 71 -2.56 12.04 7.40
CA GLN A 71 -2.37 11.00 8.42
C GLN A 71 -2.56 9.58 7.86
N LEU A 72 -3.34 9.42 6.79
CA LEU A 72 -3.60 8.14 6.11
C LEU A 72 -2.72 7.93 4.86
N GLN A 73 -1.74 8.81 4.61
CA GLN A 73 -0.81 8.73 3.47
C GLN A 73 0.57 8.19 3.86
N VAL A 74 0.80 7.89 5.14
CA VAL A 74 2.13 7.56 5.68
C VAL A 74 2.65 6.18 5.27
N ALA A 75 1.76 5.27 4.86
CA ALA A 75 2.10 3.99 4.25
C ALA A 75 0.87 3.45 3.47
N PRO A 76 1.05 2.45 2.59
CA PRO A 76 -0.07 1.84 1.87
C PRO A 76 -1.13 1.26 2.81
N ILE A 77 -2.39 1.56 2.55
CA ILE A 77 -3.55 0.94 3.19
C ILE A 77 -3.92 -0.29 2.38
N LEU A 78 -3.95 -1.46 3.02
CA LEU A 78 -4.14 -2.75 2.34
C LEU A 78 -5.35 -3.53 2.86
N ALA A 79 -5.93 -3.12 3.99
CA ALA A 79 -7.08 -3.77 4.58
C ALA A 79 -8.05 -2.73 5.17
N PHE A 80 -9.33 -2.99 4.99
CA PHE A 80 -10.45 -2.22 5.53
C PHE A 80 -11.41 -3.19 6.22
N LEU A 81 -11.95 -2.79 7.36
CA LEU A 81 -13.01 -3.50 8.06
C LEU A 81 -14.09 -2.50 8.46
N VAL A 82 -15.31 -2.74 7.98
CA VAL A 82 -16.45 -1.89 8.27
C VAL A 82 -17.29 -2.53 9.37
N ASP A 83 -17.47 -1.81 10.46
CA ASP A 83 -18.26 -2.25 11.61
C ASP A 83 -18.76 -1.07 12.44
N ASP A 84 -19.70 -1.34 13.35
CA ASP A 84 -20.10 -0.40 14.40
C ASP A 84 -19.18 -0.64 15.61
N PHE A 85 -18.14 0.19 15.74
CA PHE A 85 -17.08 0.02 16.73
C PHE A 85 -17.33 0.81 18.02
N ASP A 86 -18.23 1.80 17.99
CA ASP A 86 -18.59 2.59 19.18
C ASP A 86 -20.04 2.41 19.65
N GLY A 87 -20.82 1.58 18.96
CA GLY A 87 -22.16 1.17 19.34
C GLY A 87 -23.22 2.24 19.09
N ASP A 88 -22.92 3.28 18.29
CA ASP A 88 -23.85 4.37 18.00
C ASP A 88 -24.85 4.04 16.87
N GLY A 89 -24.73 2.85 16.28
CA GLY A 89 -25.56 2.37 15.17
C GLY A 89 -25.11 2.85 13.79
N LYS A 90 -24.04 3.65 13.70
CA LYS A 90 -23.34 3.96 12.45
C LYS A 90 -22.17 3.00 12.29
N LYS A 91 -21.62 3.00 11.08
CA LYS A 91 -20.50 2.13 10.74
C LYS A 91 -19.28 2.99 10.52
N GLU A 92 -18.20 2.63 11.19
CA GLU A 92 -16.88 3.19 11.00
C GLU A 92 -16.05 2.22 10.14
N VAL A 93 -14.91 2.72 9.67
CA VAL A 93 -13.97 1.92 8.88
C VAL A 93 -12.65 1.83 9.61
N LEU A 94 -12.33 0.64 10.11
CA LEU A 94 -10.99 0.33 10.60
C LEU A 94 -10.08 0.03 9.41
N MET A 95 -8.94 0.70 9.37
CA MET A 95 -7.97 0.63 8.28
C MET A 95 -6.62 0.20 8.80
N GLY A 96 -5.88 -0.53 7.98
CA GLY A 96 -4.48 -0.82 8.23
C GLY A 96 -3.76 -1.29 6.97
N GLY A 97 -2.46 -1.53 7.09
CA GLY A 97 -1.67 -1.95 5.94
C GLY A 97 -0.20 -2.07 6.28
N ASN A 98 0.60 -1.19 5.68
CA ASN A 98 2.05 -1.29 5.57
C ASN A 98 2.53 -2.36 4.59
N TYR A 99 3.61 -2.04 3.88
CA TYR A 99 4.16 -2.89 2.84
C TYR A 99 5.68 -3.00 2.93
N PHE A 100 6.15 -4.24 3.06
CA PHE A 100 7.58 -4.55 3.21
C PHE A 100 8.20 -5.18 1.96
N GLY A 101 7.40 -5.48 0.94
CA GLY A 101 7.84 -6.14 -0.30
C GLY A 101 8.53 -5.18 -1.28
N ILE A 102 9.24 -4.21 -0.76
CA ILE A 102 10.03 -3.26 -1.54
C ILE A 102 11.46 -3.76 -1.67
N LYS A 103 12.19 -3.23 -2.65
CA LYS A 103 13.60 -3.59 -2.83
C LYS A 103 14.45 -3.10 -1.65
N PRO A 104 15.57 -3.78 -1.32
CA PRO A 104 16.37 -3.46 -0.13
C PRO A 104 16.89 -2.02 -0.04
N TYR A 105 17.04 -1.33 -1.18
CA TYR A 105 17.50 0.06 -1.22
C TYR A 105 16.36 1.08 -0.99
N HIS A 106 15.12 0.63 -0.92
CA HIS A 106 13.99 1.43 -0.45
C HIS A 106 13.70 1.11 1.03
N GLY A 107 13.41 2.13 1.82
CA GLY A 107 13.00 1.97 3.23
C GLY A 107 11.56 1.47 3.33
N ARG A 108 11.28 0.57 4.29
CA ARG A 108 9.96 -0.05 4.47
C ARG A 108 8.87 1.01 4.61
N LEU A 109 7.71 0.73 4.04
CA LEU A 109 6.52 1.56 4.23
C LEU A 109 5.78 0.99 5.44
N ASP A 110 6.26 1.31 6.65
CA ASP A 110 5.90 0.62 7.88
C ASP A 110 5.44 1.52 9.04
N SER A 111 5.20 2.79 8.75
CA SER A 111 4.85 3.80 9.75
C SER A 111 3.36 3.94 10.04
N PHE A 112 2.47 3.20 9.37
CA PHE A 112 1.02 3.34 9.59
C PHE A 112 0.58 2.50 10.80
N PRO A 113 0.10 3.12 11.90
CA PRO A 113 -0.33 2.40 13.09
C PRO A 113 -1.71 1.76 12.95
N GLY A 114 -2.39 1.98 11.82
CA GLY A 114 -3.82 1.76 11.63
C GLY A 114 -4.62 3.03 11.96
N ALA A 115 -5.89 3.04 11.59
CA ALA A 115 -6.79 4.15 11.91
C ALA A 115 -8.26 3.71 11.87
N LEU A 116 -9.09 4.34 12.69
CA LEU A 116 -10.55 4.27 12.60
C LEU A 116 -11.06 5.56 11.95
N LEU A 117 -11.67 5.43 10.78
CA LEU A 117 -12.36 6.52 10.11
C LEU A 117 -13.82 6.50 10.56
N LYS A 118 -14.23 7.49 11.37
CA LYS A 118 -15.62 7.62 11.82
C LYS A 118 -16.51 8.30 10.78
N ASN A 119 -15.94 9.29 10.10
CA ASN A 119 -16.55 10.01 8.99
C ASN A 119 -15.43 10.72 8.22
N GLU A 120 -15.75 11.41 7.12
CA GLU A 120 -14.76 12.08 6.25
C GLU A 120 -13.83 13.04 7.00
N GLU A 121 -14.28 13.60 8.12
CA GLU A 121 -13.52 14.58 8.90
C GLU A 121 -12.79 13.98 10.11
N THR A 122 -13.34 12.91 10.67
CA THR A 122 -12.93 12.36 11.97
C THR A 122 -12.16 11.06 11.80
N ILE A 123 -10.85 11.14 12.05
CA ILE A 123 -9.90 10.02 12.00
C ILE A 123 -9.31 9.87 13.40
N VAL A 124 -9.34 8.66 13.94
CA VAL A 124 -8.66 8.30 15.19
C VAL A 124 -7.55 7.31 14.86
N LEU A 125 -6.30 7.67 15.15
CA LEU A 125 -5.17 6.81 14.80
C LEU A 125 -5.05 5.60 15.74
N GLY A 126 -4.45 4.52 15.25
CA GLY A 126 -4.33 3.26 15.98
C GLY A 126 -3.70 3.42 17.36
N ASN A 127 -2.67 4.26 17.48
CA ASN A 127 -2.00 4.55 18.75
C ASN A 127 -2.92 5.20 19.80
N GLU A 128 -3.98 5.89 19.39
CA GLU A 128 -5.01 6.43 20.28
C GLU A 128 -6.07 5.37 20.66
N LEU A 129 -6.29 4.38 19.79
CA LEU A 129 -7.22 3.26 19.98
C LEU A 129 -6.62 2.10 20.79
N GLY A 130 -5.32 2.14 21.09
CA GLY A 130 -4.58 1.01 21.66
C GLY A 130 -4.25 -0.07 20.62
N LEU A 131 -4.35 0.25 19.34
CA LEU A 131 -3.86 -0.58 18.23
C LEU A 131 -2.42 -0.18 17.90
N ASP A 132 -1.59 -1.17 17.58
CA ASP A 132 -0.25 -0.92 17.07
C ASP A 132 0.03 -1.84 15.88
N PHE A 133 -0.30 -1.34 14.69
CA PHE A 133 0.05 -1.98 13.42
C PHE A 133 1.36 -1.45 12.84
N THR A 134 2.04 -0.53 13.53
CA THR A 134 3.34 -0.01 13.11
C THR A 134 4.32 -1.16 12.99
N LYS A 135 5.18 -1.14 11.97
CA LYS A 135 6.15 -2.22 11.70
C LYS A 135 5.53 -3.61 11.50
N LYS A 136 4.22 -3.68 11.25
CA LYS A 136 3.53 -4.92 10.86
C LYS A 136 2.87 -4.76 9.50
N SER A 137 3.05 -5.74 8.62
CA SER A 137 2.44 -5.73 7.28
C SER A 137 1.08 -6.41 7.35
N LEU A 138 0.07 -5.65 7.75
CA LEU A 138 -1.31 -6.10 7.84
C LEU A 138 -1.85 -6.44 6.45
N ARG A 139 -2.48 -7.61 6.33
CA ARG A 139 -3.03 -8.14 5.07
C ARG A 139 -4.52 -8.36 5.11
N HIS A 140 -5.09 -8.58 6.29
CA HIS A 140 -6.51 -8.81 6.41
C HIS A 140 -7.02 -8.33 7.77
N LEU A 141 -8.23 -7.78 7.75
CA LEU A 141 -9.02 -7.46 8.92
C LEU A 141 -10.38 -8.13 8.74
N THR A 142 -10.83 -8.85 9.74
CA THR A 142 -12.17 -9.45 9.76
C THR A 142 -12.72 -9.46 11.17
N THR A 143 -13.99 -9.78 11.32
CA THR A 143 -14.57 -10.03 12.64
C THR A 143 -14.82 -11.51 12.86
N ILE A 144 -14.59 -11.93 14.10
CA ILE A 144 -14.93 -13.26 14.60
C ILE A 144 -15.81 -13.10 15.84
N LYS A 145 -16.62 -14.12 16.12
CA LYS A 145 -17.45 -14.18 17.33
C LYS A 145 -17.01 -15.36 18.18
N MET A 146 -16.80 -15.12 19.46
CA MET A 146 -16.48 -16.14 20.47
C MET A 146 -17.34 -15.86 21.69
N ASP A 147 -18.12 -16.85 22.13
CA ASP A 147 -19.02 -16.75 23.30
C ASP A 147 -19.96 -15.53 23.26
N GLY A 148 -20.49 -15.21 22.07
CA GLY A 148 -21.37 -14.06 21.85
C GLY A 148 -20.65 -12.70 21.76
N GLN A 149 -19.38 -12.62 22.14
CA GLN A 149 -18.55 -11.42 22.03
C GLN A 149 -17.93 -11.31 20.62
N LYS A 150 -17.98 -10.11 20.04
CA LYS A 150 -17.36 -9.80 18.74
C LYS A 150 -15.92 -9.32 18.93
N TYR A 151 -15.04 -9.76 18.04
CA TYR A 151 -13.63 -9.40 18.03
C TYR A 151 -13.18 -9.05 16.62
N VAL A 152 -12.20 -8.16 16.51
CA VAL A 152 -11.40 -7.97 15.29
C VAL A 152 -10.28 -9.00 15.27
N LEU A 153 -10.14 -9.73 14.18
CA LEU A 153 -8.98 -10.54 13.84
C LEU A 153 -8.13 -9.80 12.80
N ALA A 154 -6.92 -9.44 13.19
CA ALA A 154 -5.92 -8.82 12.33
C ALA A 154 -4.87 -9.86 11.91
N VAL A 155 -4.68 -10.03 10.60
CA VAL A 155 -3.75 -10.99 10.01
C VAL A 155 -2.62 -10.24 9.32
N PHE A 156 -1.39 -10.64 9.62
CA PHE A 156 -0.17 -9.98 9.16
C PHE A 156 0.67 -10.94 8.32
N ASN A 157 1.42 -10.39 7.36
CA ASN A 157 2.40 -11.16 6.61
C ASN A 157 3.65 -11.41 7.45
N ASN A 158 4.03 -12.68 7.63
CA ASN A 158 5.19 -13.11 8.43
C ASN A 158 5.17 -12.65 9.90
N ASP A 159 3.99 -12.49 10.50
CA ASP A 159 3.84 -12.17 11.92
C ASP A 159 2.59 -12.89 12.50
N LYS A 160 2.47 -12.94 13.83
CA LYS A 160 1.35 -13.57 14.52
C LYS A 160 0.07 -12.75 14.30
N ALA A 161 -1.05 -13.45 14.10
CA ALA A 161 -2.35 -12.81 14.11
C ALA A 161 -2.63 -12.18 15.48
N GLN A 162 -3.39 -11.08 15.49
CA GLN A 162 -3.79 -10.36 16.70
C GLN A 162 -5.31 -10.30 16.78
N VAL A 163 -5.85 -10.39 18.00
CA VAL A 163 -7.29 -10.37 18.24
C VAL A 163 -7.59 -9.23 19.21
N TYR A 164 -8.55 -8.38 18.85
CA TYR A 164 -8.97 -7.22 19.64
C TYR A 164 -10.45 -7.32 19.94
N LYS A 165 -10.82 -7.08 21.20
CA LYS A 165 -12.23 -7.04 21.59
C LYS A 165 -12.87 -5.75 21.08
N ILE A 166 -14.05 -5.85 20.48
CA ILE A 166 -14.91 -4.69 20.19
C ILE A 166 -15.80 -4.49 21.42
N ASN A 167 -15.77 -3.31 22.03
CA ASN A 167 -16.56 -3.03 23.22
C ASN A 167 -17.94 -2.48 22.86
#